data_AF-A0A1Y2GXK1-F1
#
_entry.id   AF-A0A1Y2GXK1-F1
#
_cell.length_a   1.000
_cell.length_b   1.000
_cell.length_c   1.000
_cell.angle_alpha   90.00
_cell.angle_beta   90.00
_cell.angle_gamma   90.00
#
_symmetry.space_group_name_H-M   'P 1'
#
loop_
_entity.id
_entity.type
_entity.pdbx_description
1 polymer ?
#
loop_
_entity_poly.entity_id
_entity_poly.type
_entity_poly.pdbx_seq_one_letter_code
_entity_poly.pdbx_strand_id
1 'polypeptide(L)'
;MSSQFNLDALPYVDKQIDEPGVRTMVDKLIAAEMKRMPKPRDPASLFSDIELFKADELLQQELERVRKGRPMETLDFSRYRLDPPTASATASATASSSTSSSTTGSDSTSAIEGGISATSTPSASEELPEGRKLWLEALDNANAQLEHQSQRILNLELIQKFGSNAWNVHNYQMEYDLSLLRKAVDEKRSEVVELNKLRKRDQTEIAESLQRLEAKWAELISSTLQVEVASTSLEAELAQLKEYEAKLSKDLGVSLS
;
A
#
# COMPACT_ATOMS: atom_id res chain seq x y z
N MET A 1 26.81 -17.18 -21.69
CA MET A 1 25.83 -18.06 -22.35
C MET A 1 24.64 -18.16 -21.42
N SER A 2 23.56 -17.44 -21.72
CA SER A 2 22.34 -17.55 -20.93
C SER A 2 21.84 -18.97 -21.10
N SER A 3 21.95 -19.81 -20.06
CA SER A 3 21.28 -21.10 -20.08
C SER A 3 19.79 -20.79 -20.18
N GLN A 4 19.21 -21.00 -21.37
CA GLN A 4 17.77 -21.00 -21.54
C GLN A 4 17.26 -22.18 -20.73
N PHE A 5 16.91 -21.91 -19.47
CA PHE A 5 16.09 -22.81 -18.70
C PHE A 5 14.72 -22.81 -19.37
N ASN A 6 14.42 -23.87 -20.12
CA ASN A 6 13.09 -24.13 -20.66
C ASN A 6 12.18 -24.55 -19.51
N LEU A 7 11.78 -23.56 -18.71
CA LEU A 7 10.73 -23.68 -17.71
C LEU A 7 9.41 -23.49 -18.44
N ASP A 8 8.69 -24.59 -18.66
CA ASP A 8 7.36 -24.56 -19.25
C ASP A 8 6.33 -25.05 -18.25
N ALA A 9 5.23 -24.33 -18.14
CA ALA A 9 4.07 -24.65 -17.33
C ALA A 9 2.86 -24.01 -18.01
N LEU A 10 1.73 -24.72 -18.09
CA LEU A 10 0.56 -24.28 -18.85
C LEU A 10 -0.63 -23.95 -17.91
N PRO A 11 -0.64 -22.80 -17.21
CA PRO A 11 -1.69 -22.44 -16.26
C PRO A 11 -3.14 -22.55 -16.77
N TYR A 12 -3.40 -22.33 -18.06
CA TYR A 12 -4.75 -22.41 -18.61
C TYR A 12 -5.19 -23.85 -18.93
N VAL A 13 -4.25 -24.80 -19.01
CA VAL A 13 -4.48 -26.20 -19.38
C VAL A 13 -4.38 -27.10 -18.15
N ASP A 14 -3.37 -26.87 -17.30
CA ASP A 14 -3.04 -27.66 -16.11
C ASP A 14 -3.96 -27.36 -14.91
N LYS A 15 -5.26 -27.60 -15.05
CA LYS A 15 -6.27 -27.34 -14.00
C LYS A 15 -6.13 -28.22 -12.75
N GLN A 16 -5.34 -29.29 -12.83
CA GLN A 16 -5.11 -30.22 -11.71
C GLN A 16 -4.38 -29.56 -10.54
N ILE A 17 -3.68 -28.44 -10.78
CA ILE A 17 -3.00 -27.67 -9.73
C ILE A 17 -4.01 -26.96 -8.82
N ASP A 18 -5.20 -26.62 -9.34
CA ASP A 18 -6.25 -25.95 -8.59
C ASP A 18 -7.02 -26.90 -7.65
N GLU A 19 -6.79 -28.22 -7.75
CA GLU A 19 -7.41 -29.21 -6.86
C GLU A 19 -6.98 -28.99 -5.39
N PRO A 20 -7.93 -29.02 -4.45
CA PRO A 20 -7.64 -28.73 -3.05
C PRO A 20 -6.69 -29.79 -2.46
N GLY A 21 -5.49 -29.35 -2.08
CA GLY A 21 -4.47 -30.20 -1.45
C GLY A 21 -3.20 -30.39 -2.28
N VAL A 22 -3.25 -30.24 -3.61
CA VAL A 22 -2.05 -30.33 -4.46
C VAL A 22 -1.07 -29.23 -4.10
N ARG A 23 -1.56 -27.99 -3.95
CA ARG A 23 -0.75 -26.85 -3.52
C ARG A 23 -0.06 -27.08 -2.18
N THR A 24 -0.76 -27.61 -1.18
CA THR A 24 -0.18 -27.85 0.15
C THR A 24 0.86 -28.95 0.12
N MET A 25 0.69 -29.96 -0.74
CA MET A 25 1.69 -31.00 -0.97
C MET A 25 2.94 -30.42 -1.63
N VAL A 26 2.77 -29.62 -2.69
CA VAL A 26 3.88 -28.94 -3.37
C VAL A 26 4.63 -28.01 -2.43
N ASP A 27 3.92 -27.22 -1.61
CA ASP A 27 4.53 -26.33 -0.62
C ASP A 27 5.37 -27.10 0.42
N LYS A 28 4.93 -28.30 0.83
CA LYS A 28 5.72 -29.17 1.73
C LYS A 28 7.01 -29.66 1.06
N LEU A 29 6.95 -30.05 -0.21
CA LEU A 29 8.12 -30.48 -0.97
C LEU A 29 9.10 -29.32 -1.18
N ILE A 30 8.59 -28.13 -1.52
CA ILE A 30 9.40 -26.91 -1.63
C ILE A 30 10.06 -26.61 -0.28
N ALA A 31 9.32 -26.66 0.83
CA ALA A 31 9.88 -26.43 2.16
C ALA A 31 10.96 -27.45 2.55
N ALA A 32 10.80 -28.72 2.14
CA ALA A 32 11.83 -29.74 2.35
C ALA A 32 13.11 -29.44 1.54
N GLU A 33 12.97 -29.01 0.29
CA GLU A 33 14.11 -28.63 -0.54
C GLU A 33 14.77 -27.33 -0.05
N MET A 34 13.97 -26.35 0.38
CA MET A 34 14.47 -25.11 1.00
C MET A 34 15.24 -25.34 2.30
N LYS A 35 14.95 -26.42 3.04
CA LYS A 35 15.77 -26.83 4.20
C LYS A 35 17.10 -27.46 3.79
N ARG A 36 17.14 -28.11 2.62
CA ARG A 36 18.35 -28.75 2.09
C ARG A 36 19.29 -27.75 1.43
N MET A 37 18.73 -26.72 0.79
CA MET A 37 19.49 -25.67 0.12
C MET A 37 19.91 -24.55 1.09
N PRO A 38 21.05 -23.88 0.84
CA PRO A 38 21.41 -22.67 1.56
C PRO A 38 20.32 -21.60 1.38
N LYS A 39 20.09 -20.78 2.40
CA LYS A 39 19.04 -19.75 2.38
C LYS A 39 19.17 -18.89 1.12
N PRO A 40 18.07 -18.64 0.38
CA PRO A 40 18.07 -17.73 -0.75
C PRO A 40 18.57 -16.34 -0.35
N ARG A 41 19.09 -15.59 -1.33
CA ARG A 41 19.44 -14.18 -1.13
C ARG A 41 18.23 -13.41 -0.61
N ASP A 42 18.43 -12.66 0.47
CA ASP A 42 17.34 -11.89 1.09
C ASP A 42 16.73 -10.93 0.05
N PRO A 43 15.40 -10.95 -0.15
CA PRO A 43 14.75 -10.08 -1.14
C PRO A 43 14.90 -8.60 -0.75
N ALA A 44 15.09 -8.31 0.53
CA ALA A 44 15.37 -6.97 1.03
C ALA A 44 16.73 -6.42 0.53
N SER A 45 17.70 -7.28 0.23
CA SER A 45 18.98 -6.86 -0.37
C SER A 45 18.82 -6.33 -1.80
N LEU A 46 17.67 -6.56 -2.46
CA LEU A 46 17.41 -6.06 -3.81
C LEU A 46 17.10 -4.56 -3.80
N PHE A 47 16.67 -4.03 -2.66
CA PHE A 47 16.36 -2.62 -2.50
C PHE A 47 17.51 -1.99 -1.70
N SER A 48 18.14 -0.96 -2.26
CA SER A 48 19.05 -0.13 -1.49
C SER A 48 18.23 0.73 -0.54
N ASP A 49 18.67 0.87 0.71
CA ASP A 49 18.08 1.84 1.64
C ASP A 49 18.16 3.24 1.03
N ILE A 50 16.99 3.79 0.70
CA ILE A 50 16.90 5.14 0.15
C ILE A 50 16.96 6.12 1.31
N GLU A 51 17.97 6.98 1.33
CA GLU A 51 18.03 8.12 2.23
C GLU A 51 16.94 9.14 1.85
N LEU A 52 15.78 9.03 2.52
CA LEU A 52 14.67 9.96 2.33
C LEU A 52 15.09 11.39 2.76
N PHE A 53 14.64 12.39 2.01
CA PHE A 53 14.80 13.82 2.31
C PHE A 53 16.25 14.32 2.40
N LYS A 54 17.19 13.76 1.62
CA LYS A 54 18.60 14.23 1.58
C LYS A 54 18.77 15.75 1.36
N ALA A 55 17.85 16.37 0.65
CA ALA A 55 17.92 17.80 0.31
C ALA A 55 17.39 18.73 1.42
N ASP A 56 16.60 18.23 2.36
CA ASP A 56 15.91 19.07 3.34
C ASP A 56 16.14 18.57 4.77
N GLU A 57 16.96 19.33 5.49
CA GLU A 57 17.35 19.03 6.86
C GLU A 57 16.15 19.04 7.82
N LEU A 58 15.15 19.90 7.58
CA LEU A 58 13.98 20.00 8.45
C LEU A 58 13.10 18.75 8.34
N LEU A 59 12.93 18.23 7.13
CA LEU A 59 12.19 16.98 6.89
C LEU A 59 12.94 15.76 7.45
N GLN A 60 14.27 15.76 7.45
CA GLN A 60 15.05 14.71 8.11
C GLN A 60 14.87 14.73 9.63
N GLN A 61 14.91 15.92 10.24
CA GLN A 61 14.66 16.07 11.68
C GLN A 61 13.25 15.62 12.06
N GLU A 62 12.25 15.93 11.24
CA GLU A 62 10.87 15.45 11.42
C GLU A 62 10.75 13.93 11.23
N LEU A 63 11.43 13.36 10.23
CA LEU A 63 11.49 11.91 10.03
C LEU A 63 12.12 11.23 11.25
N GLU A 64 13.19 11.79 11.81
CA GLU A 64 13.78 11.30 13.04
C GLU A 64 12.86 11.44 14.25
N ARG A 65 12.13 12.56 14.38
CA ARG A 65 11.15 12.79 15.43
C ARG A 65 10.05 11.73 15.39
N VAL A 66 9.51 11.46 14.19
CA VAL A 66 8.50 10.43 13.94
C VAL A 66 9.07 9.04 14.20
N ARG A 67 10.30 8.76 13.76
CA ARG A 67 11.00 7.49 14.04
C ARG A 67 11.18 7.26 15.55
N LYS A 68 11.36 8.33 16.32
CA LYS A 68 11.45 8.32 17.79
C LYS A 68 10.07 8.36 18.48
N GLY A 69 8.97 8.39 17.71
CA GLY A 69 7.60 8.38 18.23
C GLY A 69 7.20 9.62 19.04
N ARG A 70 7.92 10.74 18.91
CA ARG A 70 7.58 11.98 19.64
C ARG A 70 6.38 12.65 18.96
N PRO A 71 5.37 13.14 19.71
CA PRO A 71 4.29 13.94 19.13
C PRO A 71 4.83 15.26 18.54
N MET A 72 4.08 15.86 17.63
CA MET A 72 4.42 17.17 17.03
C MET A 72 4.33 18.27 18.10
N GLU A 73 5.19 19.28 18.01
CA GLU A 73 5.05 20.49 18.82
C GLU A 73 3.75 21.21 18.46
N THR A 74 2.94 21.53 19.47
CA THR A 74 1.71 22.29 19.26
C THR A 74 2.05 23.73 18.91
N LEU A 75 1.44 24.27 17.87
CA LEU A 75 1.58 25.69 17.51
C LEU A 75 1.12 26.57 18.67
N ASP A 76 1.96 27.52 19.07
CA ASP A 76 1.63 28.47 20.13
C ASP A 76 0.78 29.61 19.58
N PHE A 77 -0.52 29.60 19.92
CA PHE A 77 -1.45 30.67 19.59
C PHE A 77 -1.48 31.79 20.64
N SER A 78 -0.68 31.69 21.71
CA SER A 78 -0.67 32.67 22.80
C SER A 78 -0.22 34.06 22.34
N ARG A 79 0.56 34.13 21.25
CA ARG A 79 0.99 35.40 20.63
C ARG A 79 -0.17 36.27 20.13
N TYR A 80 -1.31 35.67 19.77
CA TYR A 80 -2.47 36.39 19.24
C TYR A 80 -3.53 36.70 20.32
N ARG A 81 -3.23 36.46 21.60
CA ARG A 81 -4.13 36.80 22.70
C ARG A 81 -3.93 38.26 23.10
N LEU A 82 -5.02 38.99 23.31
CA LEU A 82 -5.02 40.35 23.85
C LEU A 82 -5.24 40.27 25.36
N ASP A 83 -4.21 39.88 26.09
CA ASP A 83 -4.26 39.96 27.55
C ASP A 83 -3.90 41.40 27.96
N PRO A 84 -4.69 42.06 28.85
CA PRO A 84 -4.37 43.40 29.28
C PRO A 84 -3.06 43.40 30.06
N PRO A 85 -2.22 44.45 29.93
CA PRO A 85 -0.98 44.55 30.69
C PRO A 85 -1.33 44.58 32.18
N THR A 86 -0.77 43.64 32.93
CA THR A 86 -1.11 43.38 34.32
C THR A 86 -0.58 44.53 35.20
N ALA A 87 -1.34 45.62 35.33
CA ALA A 87 -1.06 46.69 36.30
C ALA A 87 -1.40 46.29 37.75
N SER A 88 -1.83 45.03 37.98
CA SER A 88 -2.06 44.48 39.30
C SER A 88 -1.64 43.01 39.33
N ALA A 89 -0.46 42.76 39.90
CA ALA A 89 -0.06 41.43 40.32
C ALA A 89 -0.92 40.87 41.50
N THR A 90 -2.10 41.43 41.79
CA THR A 90 -3.00 40.94 42.86
C THR A 90 -4.38 40.50 42.41
N ALA A 91 -4.70 40.43 41.11
CA ALA A 91 -6.01 39.95 40.66
C ALA A 91 -6.01 38.71 39.74
N SER A 92 -4.86 38.04 39.54
CA SER A 92 -4.79 36.77 38.82
C SER A 92 -4.72 35.59 39.78
N ALA A 93 -5.76 35.44 40.60
CA ALA A 93 -6.01 34.23 41.39
C ALA A 93 -7.51 33.93 41.53
N THR A 94 -8.33 34.20 40.50
CA THR A 94 -9.70 33.64 40.42
C THR A 94 -10.16 33.60 38.97
N ALA A 95 -9.63 32.67 38.18
CA ALA A 95 -10.25 32.27 36.91
C ALA A 95 -9.85 30.82 36.60
N SER A 96 -10.29 29.93 37.47
CA SER A 96 -10.32 28.48 37.21
C SER A 96 -11.62 27.93 37.74
N SER A 97 -12.73 28.23 37.04
CA SER A 97 -13.96 27.42 36.99
C SER A 97 -15.12 28.24 36.43
N SER A 98 -15.59 27.92 35.23
CA SER A 98 -17.03 27.82 34.97
C SER A 98 -17.28 27.33 33.55
N THR A 99 -17.36 26.01 33.45
CA THR A 99 -18.23 25.28 32.54
C THR A 99 -19.65 25.85 32.62
N SER A 100 -20.22 26.19 31.46
CA SER A 100 -21.65 26.33 31.09
C SER A 100 -22.74 26.41 32.18
N SER A 101 -23.55 27.47 32.16
CA SER A 101 -25.03 27.36 32.06
C SER A 101 -25.75 28.72 32.08
N SER A 102 -26.70 28.84 31.16
CA SER A 102 -27.72 29.88 30.96
C SER A 102 -28.79 29.98 32.06
N THR A 103 -29.30 31.19 32.34
CA THR A 103 -30.74 31.61 32.47
C THR A 103 -30.86 32.96 33.24
N THR A 104 -31.24 34.07 32.58
CA THR A 104 -32.55 34.78 32.62
C THR A 104 -33.07 35.23 34.00
N GLY A 105 -33.28 36.56 34.18
CA GLY A 105 -34.29 37.09 35.12
C GLY A 105 -33.99 38.42 35.83
N SER A 106 -34.62 39.50 35.33
CA SER A 106 -35.25 40.66 36.03
C SER A 106 -34.49 41.62 36.96
N ASP A 107 -34.56 42.91 36.57
CA ASP A 107 -34.94 44.13 37.31
C ASP A 107 -34.52 44.39 38.76
N SER A 108 -33.87 45.54 38.99
CA SER A 108 -34.39 46.64 39.84
C SER A 108 -33.45 47.86 39.85
N THR A 109 -34.06 49.04 39.82
CA THR A 109 -33.47 50.38 39.91
C THR A 109 -32.94 50.69 41.32
N SER A 110 -31.83 51.42 41.42
CA SER A 110 -31.65 52.56 42.36
C SER A 110 -30.21 53.11 42.39
N ALA A 111 -30.14 54.39 42.73
CA ALA A 111 -28.99 55.10 43.32
C ALA A 111 -27.82 55.48 42.39
N ILE A 112 -27.97 56.68 41.83
CA ILE A 112 -26.89 57.62 41.57
C ILE A 112 -26.30 58.03 42.92
N GLU A 113 -25.08 57.59 43.23
CA GLU A 113 -24.24 58.23 44.25
C GLU A 113 -22.87 58.52 43.65
N GLY A 114 -22.52 59.80 43.68
CA GLY A 114 -21.24 60.32 43.25
C GLY A 114 -20.14 59.87 44.20
N GLY A 115 -19.20 59.10 43.67
CA GLY A 115 -17.87 58.91 44.24
C GLY A 115 -16.86 59.55 43.30
N ILE A 116 -16.39 60.74 43.66
CA ILE A 116 -15.20 61.37 43.09
C ILE A 116 -14.01 60.41 43.26
N SER A 117 -13.74 59.61 42.22
CA SER A 117 -12.60 58.70 42.21
C SER A 117 -11.33 59.54 42.16
N ALA A 118 -10.57 59.46 43.23
CA ALA A 118 -9.37 60.24 43.47
C ALA A 118 -8.42 60.17 42.26
N THR A 119 -8.15 61.35 41.71
CA THR A 119 -6.95 61.62 40.92
C THR A 119 -5.74 61.37 41.81
N SER A 120 -5.20 60.16 41.80
CA SER A 120 -3.84 59.91 42.23
C SER A 120 -2.96 59.86 40.98
N THR A 121 -2.43 61.02 40.62
CA THR A 121 -1.27 61.14 39.73
C THR A 121 -0.09 60.45 40.44
N PRO A 122 0.51 59.38 39.89
CA PRO A 122 1.74 58.86 40.45
C PRO A 122 2.91 59.73 40.02
N SER A 123 3.56 60.29 41.03
CA SER A 123 4.79 61.08 40.98
C SER A 123 5.94 60.32 40.33
N ALA A 124 6.73 61.04 39.53
CA ALA A 124 7.90 60.56 38.82
C ALA A 124 9.13 60.50 39.73
N SER A 125 9.57 59.29 40.09
CA SER A 125 10.96 59.00 40.49
C SER A 125 11.12 57.55 40.94
N GLU A 126 11.37 56.63 40.01
CA GLU A 126 12.12 55.37 40.19
C GLU A 126 12.08 54.60 38.86
N GLU A 127 13.05 53.70 38.66
CA GLU A 127 13.49 53.04 37.42
C GLU A 127 12.43 52.79 36.32
N LEU A 128 12.84 52.86 35.03
CA LEU A 128 11.99 52.69 33.83
C LEU A 128 10.83 51.72 34.13
N PRO A 129 9.59 52.21 34.30
CA PRO A 129 8.59 51.47 35.05
C PRO A 129 8.36 50.12 34.37
N GLU A 130 8.57 49.01 35.06
CA GLU A 130 8.28 47.68 34.50
C GLU A 130 6.86 47.65 33.92
N GLY A 131 5.92 48.37 34.55
CA GLY A 131 4.61 48.66 34.01
C GLY A 131 4.64 49.34 32.63
N ARG A 132 5.41 50.43 32.44
CA ARG A 132 5.52 51.13 31.14
C ARG A 132 6.01 50.18 30.03
N LYS A 133 6.96 49.29 30.33
CA LYS A 133 7.46 48.30 29.37
C LYS A 133 6.35 47.31 28.96
N LEU A 134 5.59 46.79 29.93
CA LEU A 134 4.47 45.89 29.67
C LEU A 134 3.34 46.56 28.89
N TRP A 135 3.06 47.84 29.16
CA TRP A 135 2.08 48.63 28.39
C TRP A 135 2.54 48.85 26.93
N LEU A 136 3.83 49.06 26.70
CA LEU A 136 4.39 49.18 25.35
C LEU A 136 4.31 47.85 24.59
N GLU A 137 4.65 46.74 25.24
CA GLU A 137 4.53 45.40 24.64
C GLU A 137 3.07 45.05 24.31
N ALA A 138 2.12 45.40 25.20
CA ALA A 138 0.70 45.24 24.95
C ALA A 138 0.20 46.14 23.80
N LEU A 139 0.72 47.37 23.69
CA LEU A 139 0.42 48.29 22.59
C LEU A 139 0.95 47.75 21.25
N ASP A 140 2.19 47.26 21.23
CA ASP A 140 2.80 46.65 20.05
C ASP A 140 2.04 45.39 19.61
N ASN A 141 1.61 44.55 20.56
CA ASN A 141 0.73 43.40 20.29
C ASN A 141 -0.63 43.85 19.72
N ALA A 142 -1.26 44.89 20.29
CA ALA A 142 -2.53 45.42 19.79
C ALA A 142 -2.40 45.99 18.36
N ASN A 143 -1.33 46.72 18.08
CA ASN A 143 -1.03 47.23 16.74
C ASN A 143 -0.79 46.08 15.74
N ALA A 144 0.01 45.08 16.12
CA ALA A 144 0.23 43.89 15.28
C ALA A 144 -1.09 43.16 14.97
N GLN A 145 -1.99 43.06 15.95
CA GLN A 145 -3.29 42.44 15.74
C GLN A 145 -4.23 43.26 14.88
N LEU A 146 -4.23 44.60 15.01
CA LEU A 146 -4.98 45.47 14.11
C LEU A 146 -4.56 45.23 12.65
N GLU A 147 -3.25 45.14 12.40
CA GLU A 147 -2.72 44.83 11.08
C GLU A 147 -3.12 43.41 10.61
N HIS A 148 -3.08 42.40 11.47
CA HIS A 148 -3.57 41.05 11.13
C HIS A 148 -5.07 41.02 10.81
N GLN A 149 -5.91 41.77 11.53
CA GLN A 149 -7.34 41.89 11.22
C GLN A 149 -7.55 42.63 9.89
N SER A 150 -6.80 43.69 9.63
CA SER A 150 -6.80 44.40 8.35
C SER A 150 -6.46 43.45 7.19
N GLN A 151 -5.38 42.69 7.30
CA GLN A 151 -4.99 41.66 6.34
C GLN A 151 -6.07 40.56 6.19
N ARG A 152 -6.67 40.12 7.29
CA ARG A 152 -7.74 39.11 7.28
C ARG A 152 -8.97 39.63 6.53
N ILE A 153 -9.37 40.89 6.72
CA ILE A 153 -10.48 41.49 5.99
C ILE A 153 -10.18 41.50 4.49
N LEU A 154 -8.99 41.98 4.09
CA LEU A 154 -8.57 41.99 2.69
C LEU A 154 -8.56 40.58 2.07
N ASN A 155 -8.04 39.58 2.80
CA ASN A 155 -8.03 38.19 2.35
C ASN A 155 -9.44 37.62 2.22
N LEU A 156 -10.33 37.92 3.16
CA LEU A 156 -11.74 37.50 3.11
C LEU A 156 -12.47 38.17 1.93
N GLU A 157 -12.22 39.44 1.66
CA GLU A 157 -12.76 40.11 0.48
C GLU A 157 -12.27 39.46 -0.83
N LEU A 158 -11.01 39.04 -0.88
CA LEU A 158 -10.46 38.33 -2.05
C LEU A 158 -11.12 36.96 -2.24
N ILE A 159 -11.27 36.17 -1.16
CA ILE A 159 -11.93 34.87 -1.19
C ILE A 159 -13.42 35.02 -1.53
N GLN A 160 -14.09 36.05 -1.01
CA GLN A 160 -15.49 36.31 -1.33
C GLN A 160 -15.69 36.61 -2.81
N LYS A 161 -14.74 37.32 -3.45
CA LYS A 161 -14.81 37.67 -4.88
C LYS A 161 -14.45 36.50 -5.79
N PHE A 162 -13.38 35.76 -5.48
CA PHE A 162 -12.79 34.79 -6.41
C PHE A 162 -12.85 33.33 -5.94
N GLY A 163 -13.17 33.07 -4.68
CA GLY A 163 -13.11 31.74 -4.07
C GLY A 163 -13.99 30.72 -4.79
N SER A 164 -15.24 31.06 -5.10
CA SER A 164 -16.15 30.15 -5.81
C SER A 164 -15.64 29.79 -7.20
N ASN A 165 -15.11 30.76 -7.95
CA ASN A 165 -14.57 30.50 -9.28
C ASN A 165 -13.29 29.67 -9.22
N ALA A 166 -12.37 30.00 -8.32
CA ALA A 166 -11.13 29.25 -8.12
C ALA A 166 -11.41 27.78 -7.74
N TRP A 167 -12.39 27.54 -6.87
CA TRP A 167 -12.77 26.19 -6.48
C TRP A 167 -13.41 25.40 -7.64
N ASN A 168 -14.26 26.04 -8.44
CA ASN A 168 -14.82 25.40 -9.63
C ASN A 168 -13.73 25.01 -10.63
N VAL A 169 -12.77 25.90 -10.93
CA VAL A 169 -11.63 25.61 -11.81
C VAL A 169 -10.78 24.46 -11.26
N HIS A 170 -10.50 24.47 -9.96
CA HIS A 170 -9.79 23.36 -9.31
C HIS A 170 -10.56 22.04 -9.45
N ASN A 171 -11.88 22.05 -9.24
CA ASN A 171 -12.71 20.86 -9.42
C ASN A 171 -12.66 20.35 -10.87
N TYR A 172 -12.76 21.23 -11.88
CA TYR A 172 -12.61 20.84 -13.28
C TYR A 172 -11.24 20.22 -13.58
N GLN A 173 -10.16 20.77 -13.02
CA GLN A 173 -8.83 20.20 -13.17
C GLN A 173 -8.75 18.80 -12.54
N MET A 174 -9.29 18.62 -11.34
CA MET A 174 -9.32 17.32 -10.66
C MET A 174 -10.17 16.29 -11.42
N GLU A 175 -11.33 16.70 -11.95
CA GLU A 175 -12.16 15.84 -12.80
C GLU A 175 -11.44 15.42 -14.08
N TYR A 176 -10.70 16.36 -14.70
CA TYR A 176 -9.85 16.07 -15.86
C TYR A 176 -8.75 15.07 -15.52
N ASP A 177 -7.99 15.31 -14.45
CA ASP A 177 -6.91 14.41 -14.01
C ASP A 177 -7.46 13.02 -13.69
N LEU A 178 -8.61 12.93 -13.00
CA LEU A 178 -9.31 11.67 -12.76
C LEU A 178 -9.68 10.97 -14.06
N SER A 179 -10.19 11.69 -15.05
CA SER A 179 -10.53 11.11 -16.36
C SER A 179 -9.30 10.55 -17.09
N LEU A 180 -8.17 11.26 -17.01
CA LEU A 180 -6.89 10.86 -17.60
C LEU A 180 -6.33 9.61 -16.94
N LEU A 181 -6.28 9.58 -15.60
CA LEU A 181 -5.81 8.42 -14.83
C LEU A 181 -6.71 7.20 -15.08
N ARG A 182 -8.04 7.38 -15.14
CA ARG A 182 -8.96 6.29 -15.48
C ARG A 182 -8.67 5.71 -16.86
N LYS A 183 -8.48 6.57 -17.87
CA LYS A 183 -8.11 6.13 -19.22
C LYS A 183 -6.81 5.33 -19.23
N ALA A 184 -5.79 5.79 -18.50
CA ALA A 184 -4.52 5.07 -18.40
C ALA A 184 -4.69 3.69 -17.73
N VAL A 185 -5.53 3.59 -16.69
CA VAL A 185 -5.86 2.30 -16.05
C VAL A 185 -6.57 1.37 -17.03
N ASP A 186 -7.53 1.88 -17.80
CA ASP A 186 -8.28 1.08 -18.77
C ASP A 186 -7.39 0.60 -19.92
N GLU A 187 -6.45 1.41 -20.38
CA GLU A 187 -5.41 1.03 -21.34
C GLU A 187 -4.52 -0.09 -20.81
N LYS A 188 -4.03 0.02 -19.56
CA LYS A 188 -3.24 -1.07 -18.97
C LYS A 188 -4.05 -2.34 -18.74
N ARG A 189 -5.33 -2.22 -18.41
CA ARG A 189 -6.24 -3.37 -18.33
C ARG A 189 -6.45 -4.02 -19.69
N SER A 190 -6.64 -3.25 -20.76
CA SER A 190 -6.81 -3.81 -22.10
C SER A 190 -5.53 -4.51 -22.57
N GLU A 191 -4.35 -3.92 -22.35
CA GLU A 191 -3.05 -4.55 -22.61
C GLU A 191 -2.93 -5.91 -21.89
N VAL A 192 -3.27 -5.97 -20.59
CA VAL A 192 -3.25 -7.21 -19.80
C VAL A 192 -4.22 -8.25 -20.36
N VAL A 193 -5.43 -7.83 -20.75
CA VAL A 193 -6.43 -8.74 -21.33
C VAL A 193 -5.95 -9.29 -22.68
N GLU A 194 -5.37 -8.47 -23.55
CA GLU A 194 -4.82 -8.93 -24.83
C GLU A 194 -3.67 -9.91 -24.63
N LEU A 195 -2.75 -9.64 -23.69
CA LEU A 195 -1.68 -10.58 -23.34
C LEU A 195 -2.24 -11.91 -22.81
N ASN A 196 -3.26 -11.87 -21.97
CA ASN A 196 -3.89 -13.09 -21.45
C ASN A 196 -4.63 -13.88 -22.54
N LYS A 197 -5.26 -13.20 -23.51
CA LYS A 197 -5.85 -13.86 -24.68
C LYS A 197 -4.78 -14.58 -25.50
N LEU A 198 -3.65 -13.90 -25.77
CA LEU A 198 -2.54 -14.47 -26.53
C LEU A 198 -1.96 -15.70 -25.82
N ARG A 199 -1.65 -15.58 -24.52
CA ARG A 199 -1.16 -16.69 -23.70
C ARG A 199 -2.11 -17.88 -23.73
N LYS A 200 -3.41 -17.63 -23.59
CA LYS A 200 -4.41 -18.69 -23.63
C LYS A 200 -4.41 -19.41 -24.98
N ARG A 201 -4.36 -18.66 -26.09
CA ARG A 201 -4.29 -19.22 -27.45
C ARG A 201 -3.05 -20.12 -27.61
N ASP A 202 -1.87 -19.60 -27.25
CA ASP A 202 -0.60 -20.33 -27.37
C ASP A 202 -0.64 -21.63 -26.55
N GLN A 203 -1.12 -21.57 -25.31
CA GLN A 203 -1.23 -22.75 -24.45
C GLN A 203 -2.24 -23.76 -24.97
N THR A 204 -3.37 -23.32 -25.54
CA THR A 204 -4.34 -24.26 -26.15
C THR A 204 -3.79 -24.94 -27.40
N GLU A 205 -3.02 -24.23 -28.22
CA GLU A 205 -2.35 -24.80 -29.40
C GLU A 205 -1.29 -25.83 -28.99
N ILE A 206 -0.46 -25.49 -27.99
CA ILE A 206 0.55 -26.41 -27.44
C ILE A 206 -0.12 -27.63 -26.82
N ALA A 207 -1.18 -27.45 -26.02
CA ALA A 207 -1.91 -28.55 -25.39
C ALA A 207 -2.49 -29.53 -26.42
N GLU A 208 -3.07 -29.03 -27.52
CA GLU A 208 -3.56 -29.88 -28.60
C GLU A 208 -2.41 -30.70 -29.21
N SER A 209 -1.24 -30.06 -29.43
CA SER A 209 -0.07 -30.78 -29.91
C SER A 209 0.41 -31.85 -28.93
N LEU A 210 0.44 -31.54 -27.62
CA LEU A 210 0.83 -32.46 -26.56
C LEU A 210 -0.10 -33.68 -26.54
N GLN A 211 -1.42 -33.46 -26.57
CA GLN A 211 -2.42 -34.53 -26.59
C GLN A 211 -2.27 -35.43 -27.83
N ARG A 212 -1.96 -34.86 -29.00
CA ARG A 212 -1.68 -35.64 -30.21
C ARG A 212 -0.41 -36.49 -30.07
N LEU A 213 0.65 -35.94 -29.48
CA LEU A 213 1.88 -36.70 -29.23
C LEU A 213 1.67 -37.79 -28.18
N GLU A 214 0.93 -37.51 -27.11
CA GLU A 214 0.58 -38.48 -26.07
C GLU A 214 -0.26 -39.63 -26.63
N ALA A 215 -1.26 -39.32 -27.47
CA ALA A 215 -2.07 -40.35 -28.15
C ALA A 215 -1.20 -41.24 -29.05
N LYS A 216 -0.31 -40.65 -29.86
CA LYS A 216 0.65 -41.41 -30.68
C LYS A 216 1.58 -42.26 -29.83
N TRP A 217 2.06 -41.73 -28.71
CA TRP A 217 2.92 -42.46 -27.78
C TRP A 217 2.19 -43.66 -27.17
N ALA A 218 0.94 -43.48 -26.73
CA ALA A 218 0.11 -44.56 -26.21
C ALA A 218 -0.19 -45.63 -27.28
N GLU A 219 -0.46 -45.22 -28.53
CA GLU A 219 -0.66 -46.12 -29.66
C GLU A 219 0.61 -46.93 -29.97
N LEU A 220 1.77 -46.27 -30.02
CA LEU A 220 3.07 -46.92 -30.22
C LEU A 220 3.37 -47.94 -29.12
N ILE A 221 3.14 -47.59 -27.85
CA ILE A 221 3.31 -48.54 -26.73
C ILE A 221 2.36 -49.73 -26.87
N SER A 222 1.09 -49.47 -27.17
CA SER A 222 0.11 -50.54 -27.38
C SER A 222 0.51 -51.44 -28.56
N SER A 223 1.01 -50.86 -29.65
CA SER A 223 1.48 -51.61 -30.83
C SER A 223 2.71 -52.46 -30.50
N THR A 224 3.69 -51.91 -29.78
CA THR A 224 4.85 -52.67 -29.31
C THR A 224 4.42 -53.83 -28.42
N LEU A 225 3.52 -53.59 -27.46
CA LEU A 225 3.00 -54.64 -26.60
C LEU A 225 2.24 -55.73 -27.39
N GLN A 226 1.44 -55.34 -28.38
CA GLN A 226 0.74 -56.28 -29.25
C GLN A 226 1.71 -57.17 -30.05
N VAL A 227 2.80 -56.58 -30.57
CA VAL A 227 3.84 -57.33 -31.29
C VAL A 227 4.57 -58.28 -30.33
N GLU A 228 4.95 -57.82 -29.14
CA GLU A 228 5.60 -58.67 -28.13
C GLU A 228 4.71 -59.86 -27.73
N VAL A 229 3.42 -59.62 -27.49
CA VAL A 229 2.46 -60.69 -27.17
C VAL A 229 2.30 -61.65 -28.35
N ALA A 230 2.16 -61.15 -29.58
CA ALA A 230 2.06 -62.01 -30.77
C ALA A 230 3.33 -62.86 -30.99
N SER A 231 4.51 -62.27 -30.81
CA SER A 231 5.79 -63.00 -30.89
C SER A 231 5.87 -64.10 -29.84
N THR A 232 5.50 -63.81 -28.59
CA THR A 232 5.51 -64.83 -27.52
C THR A 232 4.51 -65.97 -27.80
N SER A 233 3.33 -65.66 -28.35
CA SER A 233 2.33 -66.66 -28.74
C SER A 233 2.85 -67.57 -29.87
N LEU A 234 3.44 -66.98 -30.91
CA LEU A 234 4.02 -67.72 -32.03
C LEU A 234 5.22 -68.57 -31.59
N GLU A 235 6.07 -68.06 -30.69
CA GLU A 235 7.16 -68.83 -30.10
C GLU A 235 6.64 -70.03 -29.30
N ALA A 236 5.55 -69.89 -28.55
CA ALA A 236 4.91 -70.98 -27.83
C ALA A 236 4.33 -72.05 -28.78
N GLU A 237 3.66 -71.64 -29.85
CA GLU A 237 3.16 -72.55 -30.90
C GLU A 237 4.31 -73.31 -31.59
N LEU A 238 5.39 -72.60 -31.95
CA LEU A 238 6.58 -73.22 -32.53
C LEU A 238 7.23 -74.22 -31.57
N ALA A 239 7.25 -73.94 -30.26
CA ALA A 239 7.75 -74.89 -29.27
C ALA A 239 6.88 -76.16 -29.22
N GLN A 240 5.55 -76.03 -29.21
CA GLN A 240 4.62 -77.16 -29.24
C GLN A 240 4.77 -78.00 -30.52
N LEU A 241 4.91 -77.36 -31.68
CA LEU A 241 5.12 -78.06 -32.96
C LEU A 241 6.46 -78.80 -32.99
N LYS A 242 7.54 -78.20 -32.47
CA LYS A 242 8.84 -78.87 -32.34
C LYS A 242 8.79 -80.08 -31.41
N GLU A 243 8.05 -79.99 -30.30
CA GLU A 243 7.83 -81.14 -29.42
C GLU A 243 7.06 -82.27 -30.14
N TYR A 244 6.06 -81.91 -30.95
CA TYR A 244 5.31 -82.89 -31.74
C TYR A 244 6.19 -83.55 -32.81
N GLU A 245 7.00 -82.78 -33.53
CA GLU A 245 7.98 -83.29 -34.50
C GLU A 245 8.98 -84.24 -33.83
N ALA A 246 9.50 -83.87 -32.64
CA ALA A 246 10.43 -84.70 -31.88
C ALA A 246 9.80 -86.02 -31.40
N LYS A 247 8.51 -86.02 -31.04
CA LYS A 247 7.77 -87.25 -30.71
C LYS A 247 7.60 -88.12 -31.95
N LEU A 248 7.16 -87.53 -33.06
CA LEU A 248 6.92 -88.25 -34.31
C LEU A 248 8.20 -88.82 -34.92
N SER A 249 9.32 -88.09 -34.87
CA SER A 249 10.62 -88.57 -35.34
C SER A 249 11.12 -89.76 -34.51
N LYS A 250 10.89 -89.73 -33.19
CA LYS A 250 11.17 -90.84 -32.29
C LYS A 250 10.30 -92.06 -32.61
N ASP A 251 9.02 -91.86 -32.91
CA ASP A 251 8.08 -92.93 -33.27
C ASP A 251 8.39 -93.56 -34.64
N LEU A 252 8.83 -92.77 -35.62
CA LEU A 252 9.23 -93.26 -36.95
C LEU A 252 10.65 -93.84 -37.02
N GLY A 253 11.48 -93.69 -35.97
CA GLY A 253 12.82 -94.27 -35.91
C GLY A 253 13.81 -93.71 -36.94
N VAL A 254 13.53 -92.56 -37.55
CA VAL A 254 14.42 -91.91 -38.52
C VAL A 254 15.13 -90.75 -37.82
N SER A 255 16.39 -90.97 -37.45
CA SER A 255 17.29 -89.87 -37.14
C SER A 255 17.61 -89.13 -38.45
N LEU A 256 16.93 -88.01 -38.73
CA LEU A 256 17.46 -87.05 -39.69
C LEU A 256 18.61 -86.31 -39.00
N SER A 257 19.82 -86.53 -39.55
CA SER A 257 21.05 -85.79 -39.30
C SER A 257 20.94 -84.32 -39.67
#